data_AF-A3IU03-F1
#
_entry.id   AF-A3IU03-F1
#
_cell.length_a   1.000
_cell.length_b   1.000
_cell.length_c   1.000
_cell.angle_alpha   90.00
_cell.angle_beta   90.00
_cell.angle_gamma   90.00
#
_symmetry.space_group_name_H-M   'P 1'
#
loop_
_entity.id
_entity.type
_entity.pdbx_description
1 polymer ?
#
loop_
_entity_poly.entity_id
_entity_poly.type
_entity_poly.pdbx_seq_one_letter_code
_entity_poly.pdbx_strand_id
1 'polypeptide(L)'
;MPLSRQLRYEKECRQKWKENAAKKQEKIRQYVEKTRTLKKSRDRWRTKAQKSQQQVRFLEQKVYHLELELFHLKQQLASSTTTSSSEDTTPPSDPDDLDEHSPSPFHHRYSLSTISISVKQVILAGHSYQGASTSISIFSSPSSPHSTTIKSWVERLGLYELQRPKEKRDDWIFIADLTLELGQEKAFVIYGIPYQYWSTHVLSQRRALTYTDGQILALEVTTEATGEWIESILHSLSFQIGTPLQIISDHGSNLKKGIQLFQSYHPRLYYTYDVTHAMANLLEKQLFSDDLFPQFLSDCHHCLLQVQQTEFAFASPPPQRSQCRFFNLDPLLHWARTMLSIPLTLLFQLLPHYPTEHISRRFFEKFSWLFPYQKHIQLWSTLLHMTRSIETIVKTQGLNSSSLFLFHKSLSSLDIPPCLFPFKHQLFNYFYTQLSSHPPYPLLATSDILESLFGRYKYFSKRCPLKELRSLLLTIPLSTVNLTPQFIKDALMTVSNADLSQWVNHTFGQSMLSKRKSLFSF
;
A
#
# COMPACT_ATOMS: atom_id res chain seq x y z
N MET A 1 -16.32 -56.01 10.89
CA MET A 1 -17.59 -55.62 10.24
C MET A 1 -18.21 -56.86 9.60
N PRO A 2 -19.54 -56.90 9.33
CA PRO A 2 -20.13 -57.94 8.50
C PRO A 2 -19.57 -57.87 7.07
N LEU A 3 -19.28 -59.03 6.47
CA LEU A 3 -18.69 -59.16 5.13
C LEU A 3 -19.51 -58.42 4.04
N SER A 4 -20.84 -58.44 4.19
CA SER A 4 -21.80 -57.71 3.34
C SER A 4 -21.65 -56.18 3.38
N ARG A 5 -21.13 -55.62 4.48
CA ARG A 5 -20.89 -54.18 4.63
C ARG A 5 -19.57 -53.73 3.99
N GLN A 6 -18.52 -54.57 4.06
CA GLN A 6 -17.27 -54.34 3.32
C GLN A 6 -17.51 -54.38 1.81
N LEU A 7 -18.22 -55.39 1.30
CA LEU A 7 -18.52 -55.50 -0.14
C LEU A 7 -19.36 -54.34 -0.70
N ARG A 8 -20.22 -53.70 0.12
CA ARG A 8 -20.92 -52.47 -0.27
C ARG A 8 -19.97 -51.27 -0.29
N TYR A 9 -19.15 -51.10 0.74
CA TYR A 9 -18.18 -50.01 0.84
C TYR A 9 -17.16 -50.03 -0.32
N GLU A 10 -16.64 -51.21 -0.68
CA GLU A 10 -15.72 -51.36 -1.81
C GLU A 10 -16.39 -51.04 -3.16
N LYS A 11 -17.66 -51.43 -3.35
CA LYS A 11 -18.44 -51.05 -4.55
C LYS A 11 -18.65 -49.54 -4.63
N GLU A 12 -19.01 -48.88 -3.52
CA GLU A 12 -19.14 -47.41 -3.46
C GLU A 12 -17.82 -46.70 -3.73
N CYS A 13 -16.72 -47.14 -3.13
CA CYS A 13 -15.38 -46.60 -3.37
C CYS A 13 -14.97 -46.74 -4.84
N ARG A 14 -15.22 -47.90 -5.46
CA ARG A 14 -14.96 -48.13 -6.89
C ARG A 14 -15.81 -47.23 -7.79
N GLN A 15 -17.07 -46.98 -7.42
CA GLN A 15 -17.96 -46.10 -8.18
C GLN A 15 -17.53 -44.62 -8.06
N LYS A 16 -17.26 -44.13 -6.84
CA LYS A 16 -16.70 -42.79 -6.59
C LYS A 16 -15.38 -42.57 -7.33
N TRP A 17 -14.52 -43.59 -7.41
CA TRP A 17 -13.27 -43.52 -8.17
C TRP A 17 -13.52 -43.37 -9.68
N LYS A 18 -14.45 -44.14 -10.26
CA LYS A 18 -14.85 -44.00 -11.68
C LYS A 18 -15.42 -42.62 -11.99
N GLU A 19 -16.30 -42.09 -11.13
CA GLU A 19 -16.87 -40.75 -11.30
C GLU A 19 -15.80 -39.65 -11.24
N ASN A 20 -14.85 -39.76 -10.30
CA ASN A 20 -13.74 -38.81 -10.17
C ASN A 20 -12.78 -38.89 -11.36
N ALA A 21 -12.52 -40.10 -11.88
CA ALA A 21 -11.73 -40.29 -13.11
C ALA A 21 -12.42 -39.64 -14.32
N ALA A 22 -13.73 -39.85 -14.50
CA ALA A 22 -14.51 -39.21 -15.56
C ALA A 22 -14.51 -37.67 -15.45
N LYS A 23 -14.75 -37.12 -14.25
CA LYS A 23 -14.69 -35.66 -13.98
C LYS A 23 -13.29 -35.09 -14.27
N LYS A 24 -12.21 -35.84 -13.98
CA LYS A 24 -10.83 -35.44 -14.29
C LYS A 24 -10.56 -35.44 -15.80
N GLN A 25 -11.03 -36.47 -16.52
CA GLN A 25 -10.87 -36.59 -17.97
C GLN A 25 -11.64 -35.50 -18.72
N GLU A 26 -12.83 -35.12 -18.24
CA GLU A 26 -13.62 -34.02 -18.80
C GLU A 26 -12.94 -32.66 -18.61
N LYS A 27 -12.41 -32.37 -17.40
CA LYS A 27 -11.58 -31.17 -17.18
C LYS A 27 -10.35 -31.12 -18.09
N ILE A 28 -9.70 -32.27 -18.35
CA ILE A 28 -8.56 -32.34 -19.28
C ILE A 28 -8.99 -31.97 -20.71
N ARG A 29 -10.14 -32.47 -21.20
CA ARG A 29 -10.69 -32.07 -22.51
C ARG A 29 -10.94 -30.57 -22.60
N GLN A 30 -11.61 -30.00 -21.61
CA GLN A 30 -11.88 -28.56 -21.52
C GLN A 30 -10.59 -27.72 -21.54
N TYR A 31 -9.54 -28.15 -20.84
CA TYR A 31 -8.23 -27.48 -20.89
C TYR A 31 -7.54 -27.63 -22.26
N VAL A 32 -7.60 -28.80 -22.90
CA VAL A 32 -7.05 -29.00 -24.26
C VAL A 32 -7.75 -28.10 -25.28
N GLU A 33 -9.09 -27.99 -25.21
CA GLU A 33 -9.86 -27.11 -26.08
C GLU A 33 -9.55 -25.63 -25.84
N LYS A 34 -9.51 -25.19 -24.58
CA LYS A 34 -9.09 -23.83 -24.20
C LYS A 34 -7.67 -23.51 -24.67
N THR A 35 -6.76 -24.49 -24.63
CA THR A 35 -5.39 -24.32 -25.14
C THR A 35 -5.37 -24.19 -26.66
N ARG A 36 -6.21 -24.95 -27.39
CA ARG A 36 -6.35 -24.86 -28.85
C ARG A 36 -6.94 -23.51 -29.29
N THR A 37 -7.96 -22.99 -28.61
CA THR A 37 -8.57 -21.69 -28.92
C THR A 37 -7.60 -20.54 -28.62
N LEU A 38 -6.88 -20.58 -27.50
CA LEU A 38 -5.83 -19.61 -27.17
C LEU A 38 -4.69 -19.64 -28.19
N LYS A 39 -4.25 -20.81 -28.66
CA LYS A 39 -3.21 -20.94 -29.70
C LYS A 39 -3.66 -20.30 -31.02
N LYS A 40 -4.89 -20.61 -31.49
CA LYS A 40 -5.50 -19.95 -32.68
C LYS A 40 -5.60 -18.42 -32.52
N SER A 41 -5.95 -17.93 -31.34
CA SER A 41 -6.01 -16.49 -31.04
C SER A 41 -4.63 -15.84 -31.12
N ARG A 42 -3.62 -16.42 -30.44
CA ARG A 42 -2.22 -15.99 -30.49
C ARG A 42 -1.71 -15.89 -31.92
N ASP A 43 -1.96 -16.93 -32.73
CA ASP A 43 -1.44 -16.99 -34.09
C ASP A 43 -2.09 -15.91 -34.99
N ARG A 44 -3.40 -15.66 -34.85
CA ARG A 44 -4.09 -14.52 -35.47
C ARG A 44 -3.48 -13.17 -35.07
N TRP A 45 -3.19 -12.97 -33.78
CA TRP A 45 -2.55 -11.74 -33.29
C TRP A 45 -1.11 -11.59 -33.80
N ARG A 46 -0.34 -12.67 -33.92
CA ARG A 46 1.01 -12.67 -34.52
C ARG A 46 0.96 -12.22 -35.99
N THR A 47 0.04 -12.77 -36.79
CA THR A 47 -0.13 -12.35 -38.19
C THR A 47 -0.59 -10.90 -38.30
N LYS A 48 -1.50 -10.43 -37.43
CA LYS A 48 -1.94 -9.03 -37.40
C LYS A 48 -0.78 -8.08 -37.04
N ALA A 49 0.05 -8.44 -36.07
CA ALA A 49 1.23 -7.66 -35.68
C ALA A 49 2.26 -7.58 -36.82
N GLN A 50 2.54 -8.69 -37.51
CA GLN A 50 3.44 -8.72 -38.67
C GLN A 50 2.96 -7.82 -39.81
N LYS A 51 1.66 -7.88 -40.16
CA LYS A 51 1.06 -6.97 -41.16
C LYS A 51 1.16 -5.50 -40.73
N SER A 52 0.89 -5.21 -39.46
CA SER A 52 1.03 -3.84 -38.92
C SER A 52 2.48 -3.34 -38.97
N GLN A 53 3.47 -4.21 -38.70
CA GLN A 53 4.89 -3.86 -38.76
C GLN A 53 5.37 -3.63 -40.19
N GLN A 54 4.87 -4.39 -41.16
CA GLN A 54 5.11 -4.13 -42.59
C GLN A 54 4.49 -2.80 -43.03
N GLN A 55 3.26 -2.49 -42.59
CA GLN A 55 2.60 -1.22 -42.88
C GLN A 55 3.36 -0.02 -42.28
N VAL A 56 3.87 -0.14 -41.05
CA VAL A 56 4.69 0.91 -40.41
C VAL A 56 5.97 1.15 -41.22
N ARG A 57 6.72 0.11 -41.58
CA ARG A 57 7.94 0.24 -42.42
C ARG A 57 7.66 0.89 -43.78
N PHE A 58 6.54 0.56 -44.42
CA PHE A 58 6.14 1.18 -45.67
C PHE A 58 5.81 2.67 -45.50
N LEU A 59 5.12 3.03 -44.41
CA LEU A 59 4.83 4.43 -44.09
C LEU A 59 6.10 5.22 -43.72
N GLU A 60 7.03 4.63 -42.96
CA GLU A 60 8.34 5.22 -42.64
C GLU A 60 9.14 5.52 -43.92
N GLN A 61 9.20 4.58 -44.87
CA GLN A 61 9.83 4.80 -46.17
C GLN A 61 9.16 5.91 -46.98
N LYS A 62 7.82 5.99 -46.96
CA LYS A 62 7.08 7.04 -47.66
C LYS A 62 7.30 8.42 -47.04
N VAL A 63 7.34 8.52 -45.70
CA VAL A 63 7.64 9.77 -44.98
C VAL A 63 9.05 10.25 -45.33
N TYR A 64 10.05 9.37 -45.28
CA TYR A 64 11.43 9.70 -45.64
C TYR A 64 11.55 10.22 -47.08
N HIS A 65 10.84 9.63 -48.04
CA HIS A 65 10.84 10.12 -49.43
C HIS A 65 10.17 11.50 -49.58
N LEU A 66 9.07 11.75 -48.86
CA LEU A 66 8.40 13.05 -48.85
C LEU A 66 9.25 14.14 -48.17
N GLU A 67 10.01 13.79 -47.13
CA GLU A 67 10.96 14.68 -46.48
C GLU A 67 12.10 15.10 -47.42
N LEU A 68 12.61 14.17 -48.24
CA LEU A 68 13.59 14.48 -49.29
C LEU A 68 13.02 15.37 -50.40
N GLU A 69 11.79 15.11 -50.87
CA GLU A 69 11.12 15.97 -51.85
C GLU A 69 10.89 17.39 -51.31
N LEU A 70 10.42 17.52 -50.07
CA LEU A 70 10.27 18.82 -49.39
C LEU A 70 11.61 19.54 -49.20
N PHE A 71 12.70 18.81 -48.94
CA PHE A 71 14.04 19.39 -48.86
C PHE A 71 14.48 19.97 -50.21
N HIS A 72 14.33 19.22 -51.30
CA HIS A 72 14.66 19.70 -52.65
C HIS A 72 13.78 20.88 -53.09
N LEU A 73 12.47 20.85 -52.83
CA LEU A 73 11.56 21.95 -53.14
C LEU A 73 11.93 23.23 -52.36
N LYS A 74 12.28 23.12 -51.08
CA LYS A 74 12.77 24.26 -50.28
C LYS A 74 14.09 24.82 -50.83
N GLN A 75 14.99 23.95 -51.29
CA GLN A 75 16.26 24.37 -51.87
C GLN A 75 16.07 25.09 -53.23
N GLN A 76 15.12 24.61 -54.06
CA GLN A 76 14.73 25.30 -55.29
C GLN A 76 14.08 26.66 -55.00
N LEU A 77 13.15 26.74 -54.04
CA LEU A 77 12.50 28.01 -53.65
C LEU A 77 13.53 29.03 -53.12
N ALA A 78 14.50 28.58 -52.32
CA ALA A 78 15.60 29.43 -51.85
C ALA A 78 16.48 29.97 -52.99
N SER A 79 16.71 29.17 -54.05
CA SER A 79 17.46 29.63 -55.23
C SER A 79 16.66 30.53 -56.18
N SER A 80 15.32 30.54 -56.10
CA SER A 80 14.44 31.35 -56.95
C SER A 80 14.12 32.74 -56.38
N THR A 81 14.52 33.04 -55.14
CA THR A 81 14.11 34.27 -54.43
C THR A 81 15.23 35.34 -54.40
N THR A 82 15.88 35.57 -55.54
CA THR A 82 16.97 36.56 -55.66
C THR A 82 16.81 37.53 -56.83
N THR A 83 15.58 38.00 -57.08
CA THR A 83 15.34 39.13 -58.00
C THR A 83 14.05 39.90 -57.69
N SER A 84 14.08 41.21 -57.97
CA SER A 84 12.95 42.18 -57.97
C SER A 84 12.38 42.63 -56.60
N SER A 85 11.66 43.75 -56.64
CA SER A 85 11.55 44.75 -55.57
C SER A 85 10.12 45.27 -55.37
N SER A 86 9.99 46.19 -54.41
CA SER A 86 9.04 47.33 -54.33
C SER A 86 7.57 47.13 -53.90
N GLU A 87 7.17 48.08 -53.03
CA GLU A 87 5.85 48.73 -52.83
C GLU A 87 4.79 48.21 -51.82
N ASP A 88 4.52 49.12 -50.85
CA ASP A 88 3.33 49.44 -50.04
C ASP A 88 2.07 48.55 -50.02
N THR A 89 1.57 48.22 -48.82
CA THR A 89 0.36 48.84 -48.18
C THR A 89 0.02 48.21 -46.80
N THR A 90 -0.69 48.96 -45.96
CA THR A 90 -1.24 48.56 -44.62
C THR A 90 -2.76 48.32 -44.69
N PRO A 91 -3.50 47.90 -43.63
CA PRO A 91 -3.19 47.15 -42.37
C PRO A 91 -3.97 45.79 -42.41
N PRO A 92 -4.79 45.26 -41.44
CA PRO A 92 -4.92 45.42 -39.98
C PRO A 92 -5.11 44.13 -39.11
N SER A 93 -5.06 44.34 -37.79
CA SER A 93 -5.83 43.69 -36.68
C SER A 93 -5.80 42.17 -36.40
N ASP A 94 -5.19 41.84 -35.25
CA ASP A 94 -5.60 40.85 -34.23
C ASP A 94 -7.14 40.77 -33.99
N PRO A 95 -7.73 39.65 -33.50
CA PRO A 95 -7.25 38.92 -32.30
C PRO A 95 -7.42 37.38 -32.24
N ASP A 96 -6.56 36.73 -31.45
CA ASP A 96 -6.94 35.79 -30.37
C ASP A 96 -5.68 35.25 -29.65
N ASP A 97 -5.09 36.08 -28.78
CA ASP A 97 -3.96 35.71 -27.92
C ASP A 97 -4.46 35.50 -26.48
N LEU A 98 -4.87 34.26 -26.17
CA LEU A 98 -5.37 33.85 -24.85
C LEU A 98 -4.89 32.42 -24.48
N ASP A 99 -3.61 32.28 -24.12
CA ASP A 99 -3.11 31.47 -22.97
C ASP A 99 -1.57 31.29 -22.97
N GLU A 100 -0.78 32.33 -23.28
CA GLU A 100 0.68 32.26 -23.09
C GLU A 100 1.16 32.87 -21.76
N HIS A 101 2.25 32.30 -21.24
CA HIS A 101 3.03 32.74 -20.06
C HIS A 101 2.59 32.23 -18.67
N SER A 102 2.43 30.91 -18.53
CA SER A 102 3.01 30.20 -17.37
C SER A 102 4.34 29.58 -17.79
N PRO A 103 5.51 29.98 -17.24
CA PRO A 103 6.80 29.51 -17.71
C PRO A 103 6.92 27.99 -17.55
N SER A 104 7.07 27.30 -18.66
CA SER A 104 7.36 25.87 -18.67
C SER A 104 8.72 25.61 -17.98
N PRO A 105 8.87 24.56 -17.15
CA PRO A 105 10.20 24.13 -16.74
C PRO A 105 11.05 23.82 -17.97
N PHE A 106 12.34 24.17 -17.92
CA PHE A 106 13.24 24.10 -19.08
C PHE A 106 13.17 22.71 -19.77
N HIS A 107 13.02 22.69 -21.09
CA HIS A 107 12.77 21.50 -21.93
C HIS A 107 11.43 20.74 -21.77
N HIS A 108 10.41 21.28 -21.11
CA HIS A 108 9.07 20.67 -21.07
C HIS A 108 8.09 21.32 -22.07
N ARG A 109 7.26 20.50 -22.74
CA ARG A 109 6.16 20.96 -23.63
C ARG A 109 4.89 21.36 -22.86
N TYR A 110 4.73 20.92 -21.62
CA TYR A 110 3.54 21.18 -20.80
C TYR A 110 3.87 22.20 -19.73
N SER A 111 2.96 23.14 -19.51
CA SER A 111 3.06 24.16 -18.45
C SER A 111 3.21 23.54 -17.06
N LEU A 112 3.85 24.29 -16.15
CA LEU A 112 4.05 23.87 -14.77
C LEU A 112 2.71 23.61 -14.05
N SER A 113 1.64 24.32 -14.41
CA SER A 113 0.27 24.10 -13.89
C SER A 113 -0.27 22.73 -14.30
N THR A 114 -0.22 22.38 -15.58
CA THR A 114 -0.65 21.07 -16.10
C THR A 114 0.13 19.92 -15.47
N ILE A 115 1.46 20.05 -15.34
CA ILE A 115 2.31 19.08 -14.64
C ILE A 115 1.88 18.95 -13.17
N SER A 116 1.71 20.09 -12.47
CA SER A 116 1.34 20.11 -11.05
C SER A 116 0.00 19.45 -10.78
N ILE A 117 -1.01 19.73 -11.61
CA ILE A 117 -2.35 19.11 -11.51
C ILE A 117 -2.26 17.60 -11.80
N SER A 118 -1.51 17.19 -12.85
CA SER A 118 -1.29 15.78 -13.18
C SER A 118 -0.73 14.98 -12.01
N VAL A 119 0.33 15.49 -11.39
CA VAL A 119 1.03 14.84 -10.28
C VAL A 119 0.15 14.83 -9.04
N LYS A 120 -0.54 15.94 -8.72
CA LYS A 120 -1.46 16.01 -7.56
C LYS A 120 -2.64 15.05 -7.70
N GLN A 121 -3.19 14.85 -8.89
CA GLN A 121 -4.25 13.86 -9.10
C GLN A 121 -3.78 12.43 -8.81
N VAL A 122 -2.56 12.06 -9.21
CA VAL A 122 -2.00 10.75 -8.89
C VAL A 122 -1.68 10.65 -7.39
N ILE A 123 -0.87 11.58 -6.87
CA ILE A 123 -0.29 11.47 -5.53
C ILE A 123 -1.30 11.78 -4.43
N LEU A 124 -2.10 12.86 -4.54
CA LEU A 124 -3.06 13.27 -3.52
C LEU A 124 -4.41 12.55 -3.69
N ALA A 125 -5.00 12.57 -4.89
CA ALA A 125 -6.32 11.98 -5.15
C ALA A 125 -6.30 10.48 -5.49
N GLY A 126 -5.12 9.88 -5.72
CA GLY A 126 -5.00 8.45 -5.97
C GLY A 126 -5.41 7.99 -7.38
N HIS A 127 -5.51 8.91 -8.35
CA HIS A 127 -5.85 8.56 -9.73
C HIS A 127 -4.81 7.61 -10.35
N SER A 128 -5.24 6.75 -11.27
CA SER A 128 -4.29 6.03 -12.14
C SER A 128 -3.68 7.02 -13.14
N TYR A 129 -2.50 6.72 -13.69
CA TYR A 129 -1.89 7.56 -14.72
C TYR A 129 -2.79 7.75 -15.96
N GLN A 130 -3.63 6.76 -16.27
CA GLN A 130 -4.67 6.87 -17.31
C GLN A 130 -5.80 7.78 -16.86
N GLY A 131 -6.32 7.60 -15.63
CA GLY A 131 -7.37 8.45 -15.07
C GLY A 131 -6.95 9.92 -15.00
N ALA A 132 -5.72 10.22 -14.59
CA ALA A 132 -5.19 11.58 -14.59
C ALA A 132 -5.07 12.19 -16.01
N SER A 133 -4.60 11.39 -16.98
CA SER A 133 -4.53 11.78 -18.40
C SER A 133 -5.93 12.11 -18.95
N THR A 134 -6.92 11.22 -18.72
CA THR A 134 -8.31 11.44 -19.12
C THR A 134 -8.94 12.63 -18.41
N SER A 135 -8.75 12.79 -17.09
CA SER A 135 -9.26 13.94 -16.34
C SER A 135 -8.74 15.26 -16.90
N ILE A 136 -7.47 15.35 -17.31
CA ILE A 136 -6.93 16.58 -17.92
C ILE A 136 -7.49 16.81 -19.32
N SER A 137 -7.72 15.77 -20.12
CA SER A 137 -8.33 15.94 -21.45
C SER A 137 -9.72 16.58 -21.44
N ILE A 138 -10.44 16.52 -20.31
CA ILE A 138 -11.74 17.20 -20.12
C ILE A 138 -11.56 18.72 -19.95
N PHE A 139 -10.48 19.17 -19.30
CA PHE A 139 -10.26 20.58 -18.96
C PHE A 139 -9.21 21.29 -19.82
N SER A 140 -8.46 20.55 -20.65
CA SER A 140 -7.30 21.06 -21.38
C SER A 140 -7.15 20.40 -22.76
N SER A 141 -8.22 20.46 -23.55
CA SER A 141 -8.20 20.09 -24.97
C SER A 141 -7.54 21.22 -25.78
N PRO A 142 -6.61 20.96 -26.73
CA PRO A 142 -6.29 19.66 -27.33
C PRO A 142 -5.01 18.96 -26.78
N SER A 143 -4.34 19.52 -25.77
CA SER A 143 -2.96 19.12 -25.38
C SER A 143 -2.86 18.36 -24.05
N SER A 144 -3.63 17.27 -23.89
CA SER A 144 -3.57 16.44 -22.66
C SER A 144 -2.30 15.56 -22.59
N PRO A 145 -1.59 15.50 -21.45
CA PRO A 145 -0.40 14.65 -21.31
C PRO A 145 -0.75 13.17 -21.28
N HIS A 146 0.01 12.35 -22.02
CA HIS A 146 -0.17 10.90 -22.03
C HIS A 146 0.22 10.25 -20.69
N SER A 147 -0.44 9.15 -20.33
CA SER A 147 -0.22 8.42 -19.07
C SER A 147 1.24 8.07 -18.77
N THR A 148 2.06 7.75 -19.78
CA THR A 148 3.50 7.48 -19.62
C THR A 148 4.31 8.73 -19.27
N THR A 149 3.89 9.90 -19.74
CA THR A 149 4.50 11.19 -19.43
C THR A 149 4.21 11.59 -17.99
N ILE A 150 2.96 11.42 -17.54
CA ILE A 150 2.58 11.64 -16.13
C ILE A 150 3.36 10.68 -15.20
N LYS A 151 3.51 9.41 -15.61
CA LYS A 151 4.34 8.43 -14.89
C LYS A 151 5.80 8.89 -14.76
N SER A 152 6.43 9.32 -15.86
CA SER A 152 7.80 9.85 -15.87
C SER A 152 7.95 11.03 -14.90
N TRP A 153 7.00 11.98 -14.88
CA TRP A 153 7.03 13.08 -13.91
C TRP A 153 6.96 12.58 -12.47
N VAL A 154 5.97 11.76 -12.13
CA VAL A 154 5.81 11.20 -10.77
C VAL A 154 7.07 10.45 -10.31
N GLU A 155 7.68 9.66 -11.19
CA GLU A 155 8.89 8.90 -10.85
C GLU A 155 10.12 9.81 -10.70
N ARG A 156 10.33 10.79 -11.60
CA ARG A 156 11.43 11.76 -11.49
C ARG A 156 11.33 12.61 -10.22
N LEU A 157 10.11 13.07 -9.88
CA LEU A 157 9.86 13.84 -8.66
C LEU A 157 10.15 13.01 -7.39
N GLY A 158 9.78 11.73 -7.38
CA GLY A 158 10.08 10.83 -6.26
C GLY A 158 11.56 10.48 -6.13
N LEU A 159 12.29 10.36 -7.25
CA LEU A 159 13.74 10.17 -7.25
C LEU A 159 14.47 11.42 -6.74
N TYR A 160 14.04 12.61 -7.17
CA TYR A 160 14.54 13.87 -6.62
C TYR A 160 14.31 13.97 -5.11
N GLU A 161 13.12 13.62 -4.63
CA GLU A 161 12.86 13.62 -3.17
C GLU A 161 13.78 12.65 -2.43
N LEU A 162 14.06 11.48 -3.00
CA LEU A 162 14.95 10.49 -2.38
C LEU A 162 16.42 10.96 -2.36
N GLN A 163 16.87 11.62 -3.43
CA GLN A 163 18.29 11.99 -3.62
C GLN A 163 18.66 13.39 -3.10
N ARG A 164 17.71 14.31 -2.94
CA ARG A 164 18.03 15.68 -2.49
C ARG A 164 18.67 15.65 -1.09
N PRO A 165 19.69 16.49 -0.83
CA PRO A 165 20.34 16.56 0.47
C PRO A 165 19.32 16.75 1.61
N LYS A 166 19.50 15.98 2.69
CA LYS A 166 18.72 16.11 3.92
C LYS A 166 19.51 16.92 4.94
N GLU A 167 18.80 17.63 5.81
CA GLU A 167 19.43 18.39 6.88
C GLU A 167 20.14 17.46 7.87
N LYS A 168 21.35 17.86 8.28
CA LYS A 168 22.15 17.14 9.28
C LYS A 168 21.78 17.63 10.68
N ARG A 169 21.26 16.73 11.52
CA ARG A 169 20.77 17.00 12.88
C ARG A 169 20.87 15.75 13.76
N ASP A 170 20.92 15.94 15.07
CA ASP A 170 21.06 14.88 16.09
C ASP A 170 19.74 14.54 16.82
N ASP A 171 18.67 15.27 16.55
CA ASP A 171 17.33 15.06 17.13
C ASP A 171 16.40 14.20 16.25
N TRP A 172 16.92 13.51 15.21
CA TRP A 172 16.09 12.66 14.36
C TRP A 172 15.41 11.52 15.14
N ILE A 173 14.10 11.38 14.97
CA ILE A 173 13.38 10.13 15.20
C ILE A 173 13.30 9.39 13.86
N PHE A 174 13.92 8.21 13.79
CA PHE A 174 13.79 7.28 12.67
C PHE A 174 12.66 6.29 12.96
N ILE A 175 11.73 6.16 12.03
CA ILE A 175 10.73 5.09 11.99
C ILE A 175 11.15 4.18 10.85
N ALA A 176 11.43 2.91 11.14
CA ALA A 176 12.04 1.98 10.20
C ALA A 176 11.18 0.71 10.06
N ASP A 177 10.94 0.28 8.82
CA ASP A 177 10.19 -0.96 8.52
C ASP A 177 10.60 -1.56 7.16
N LEU A 178 10.30 -2.84 6.96
CA LEU A 178 10.53 -3.62 5.75
C LEU A 178 9.20 -3.92 5.05
N THR A 179 9.03 -3.43 3.81
CA THR A 179 7.81 -3.71 3.03
C THR A 179 7.65 -5.20 2.75
N LEU A 180 6.49 -5.77 3.07
CA LEU A 180 6.18 -7.17 2.74
C LEU A 180 5.70 -7.36 1.29
N GLU A 181 6.56 -8.04 0.52
CA GLU A 181 6.29 -8.97 -0.59
C GLU A 181 5.58 -8.46 -1.87
N LEU A 182 6.40 -8.09 -2.88
CA LEU A 182 6.06 -8.19 -4.30
C LEU A 182 7.26 -8.77 -5.11
N GLY A 183 7.63 -10.03 -4.84
CA GLY A 183 8.77 -10.71 -5.48
C GLY A 183 9.72 -11.29 -4.44
N GLN A 184 10.98 -11.51 -4.82
CA GLN A 184 12.07 -11.87 -3.89
C GLN A 184 12.68 -10.65 -3.19
N GLU A 185 12.40 -9.45 -3.71
CA GLU A 185 12.92 -8.18 -3.19
C GLU A 185 12.08 -7.65 -2.02
N LYS A 186 12.76 -6.95 -1.11
CA LYS A 186 12.21 -6.21 0.03
C LYS A 186 12.72 -4.78 -0.05
N ALA A 187 11.84 -3.80 0.16
CA ALA A 187 12.25 -2.42 0.37
C ALA A 187 12.34 -2.14 1.88
N PHE A 188 13.51 -1.65 2.32
CA PHE A 188 13.71 -1.08 3.65
C PHE A 188 13.49 0.43 3.57
N VAL A 189 12.63 0.95 4.43
CA VAL A 189 12.23 2.36 4.41
C VAL A 189 12.44 2.97 5.78
N ILE A 190 13.16 4.09 5.80
CA ILE A 190 13.34 4.93 7.00
C ILE A 190 12.60 6.24 6.77
N TYR A 191 11.57 6.49 7.56
CA TYR A 191 10.87 7.77 7.66
C TYR A 191 11.44 8.55 8.85
N GLY A 192 11.82 9.80 8.62
CA GLY A 192 12.41 10.68 9.61
C GLY A 192 11.51 11.84 9.98
N ILE A 193 11.42 12.12 11.28
CA ILE A 193 10.82 13.34 11.83
C ILE A 193 11.76 13.91 12.90
N PRO A 194 12.08 15.23 12.90
CA PRO A 194 12.87 15.82 13.99
C PRO A 194 12.05 15.83 15.28
N TYR A 195 12.69 15.44 16.38
CA TYR A 195 12.08 15.35 17.71
C TYR A 195 11.46 16.68 18.15
N GLN A 196 12.13 17.79 17.88
CA GLN A 196 11.64 19.14 18.20
C GLN A 196 10.29 19.41 17.52
N TYR A 197 10.11 19.01 16.26
CA TYR A 197 8.84 19.17 15.55
C TYR A 197 7.76 18.21 16.06
N TRP A 198 8.10 16.94 16.24
CA TRP A 198 7.16 15.93 16.75
C TRP A 198 6.58 16.35 18.11
N SER A 199 7.44 16.72 19.07
CA SER A 199 7.03 17.12 20.41
C SER A 199 6.17 18.39 20.41
N THR A 200 6.54 19.40 19.62
CA THR A 200 5.86 20.71 19.61
C THR A 200 4.61 20.80 18.73
N HIS A 201 4.49 20.00 17.66
CA HIS A 201 3.40 20.10 16.67
C HIS A 201 2.51 18.86 16.57
N VAL A 202 3.00 17.67 16.95
CA VAL A 202 2.24 16.40 16.86
C VAL A 202 1.74 16.00 18.24
N LEU A 203 2.66 15.88 19.20
CA LEU A 203 2.38 15.43 20.55
C LEU A 203 1.58 16.46 21.37
N SER A 204 1.94 17.73 21.30
CA SER A 204 1.20 18.84 21.95
C SER A 204 -0.28 18.88 21.55
N GLN A 205 -0.57 18.57 20.28
CA GLN A 205 -1.91 18.52 19.69
C GLN A 205 -2.61 17.16 19.89
N ARG A 206 -1.90 16.17 20.48
CA ARG A 206 -2.37 14.78 20.70
C ARG A 206 -2.91 14.09 19.44
N ARG A 207 -2.33 14.42 18.28
CA ARG A 207 -2.73 13.89 16.97
C ARG A 207 -1.77 12.80 16.49
N ALA A 208 -2.24 11.98 15.55
CA ALA A 208 -1.38 11.06 14.82
C ALA A 208 -0.43 11.80 13.85
N LEU A 209 0.62 11.09 13.44
CA LEU A 209 1.47 11.51 12.33
C LEU A 209 0.69 11.51 11.01
N THR A 210 0.96 12.53 10.20
CA THR A 210 0.54 12.68 8.81
C THR A 210 1.75 12.51 7.90
N TYR A 211 1.54 12.25 6.61
CA TYR A 211 2.64 11.97 5.68
C TYR A 211 3.69 13.09 5.62
N THR A 212 3.27 14.35 5.82
CA THR A 212 4.08 15.57 5.66
C THR A 212 4.67 16.12 6.96
N ASP A 213 4.50 15.45 8.11
CA ASP A 213 5.15 15.83 9.38
C ASP A 213 6.66 15.53 9.40
N GLY A 214 7.13 14.79 8.40
CA GLY A 214 8.48 14.26 8.23
C GLY A 214 8.70 13.83 6.79
N GLN A 215 9.78 13.11 6.53
CA GLN A 215 10.20 12.75 5.17
C GLN A 215 10.85 11.37 5.10
N ILE A 216 10.90 10.77 3.91
CA ILE A 216 11.73 9.59 3.68
C ILE A 216 13.21 10.00 3.69
N LEU A 217 13.99 9.31 4.52
CA LEU A 217 15.43 9.48 4.68
C LEU A 217 16.22 8.42 3.92
N ALA A 218 15.71 7.19 3.86
CA ALA A 218 16.27 6.11 3.07
C ALA A 218 15.16 5.23 2.48
N LEU A 219 15.39 4.73 1.27
CA LEU A 219 14.58 3.71 0.59
C LEU A 219 15.54 2.79 -0.15
N GLU A 220 15.88 1.67 0.47
CA GLU A 220 16.86 0.71 -0.02
C GLU A 220 16.18 -0.60 -0.41
N VAL A 221 16.65 -1.26 -1.48
CA VAL A 221 16.05 -2.50 -1.99
C VAL A 221 17.08 -3.62 -1.98
N THR A 222 16.70 -4.78 -1.44
CA THR A 222 17.55 -5.98 -1.38
C THR A 222 16.71 -7.24 -1.47
N THR A 223 17.29 -8.35 -1.93
CA THR A 223 16.71 -9.69 -1.74
C THR A 223 16.96 -10.24 -0.33
N GLU A 224 18.02 -9.78 0.33
CA GLU A 224 18.46 -10.25 1.65
C GLU A 224 18.66 -9.08 2.62
N ALA A 225 17.62 -8.78 3.40
CA ALA A 225 17.66 -7.78 4.46
C ALA A 225 18.18 -8.42 5.77
N THR A 226 19.49 -8.67 5.87
CA THR A 226 20.16 -9.17 7.09
C THR A 226 20.29 -8.07 8.14
N GLY A 227 20.59 -8.43 9.40
CA GLY A 227 20.79 -7.43 10.46
C GLY A 227 22.00 -6.54 10.20
N GLU A 228 23.10 -7.14 9.74
CA GLU A 228 24.33 -6.48 9.31
C GLU A 228 24.11 -5.52 8.14
N TRP A 229 23.24 -5.87 7.18
CA TRP A 229 22.88 -4.97 6.09
C TRP A 229 22.07 -3.76 6.59
N ILE A 230 21.13 -3.98 7.51
CA ILE A 230 20.33 -2.90 8.15
C ILE A 230 21.23 -1.97 8.97
N GLU A 231 22.15 -2.52 9.77
CA GLU A 231 23.18 -1.77 10.50
C GLU A 231 24.02 -0.90 9.55
N SER A 232 24.47 -1.45 8.42
CA SER A 232 25.29 -0.71 7.44
C SER A 232 24.56 0.51 6.86
N ILE A 233 23.24 0.39 6.65
CA ILE A 233 22.38 1.48 6.17
C ILE A 233 22.19 2.53 7.28
N LEU A 234 21.96 2.10 8.53
CA LEU A 234 21.84 3.01 9.67
C LEU A 234 23.13 3.83 9.88
N HIS A 235 24.30 3.22 9.75
CA HIS A 235 25.59 3.94 9.80
C HIS A 235 25.78 4.88 8.61
N SER A 236 25.54 4.42 7.37
CA SER A 236 25.68 5.25 6.16
C SER A 236 24.77 6.48 6.22
N LEU A 237 23.51 6.29 6.59
CA LEU A 237 22.54 7.36 6.77
C LEU A 237 22.98 8.32 7.88
N SER A 238 23.33 7.80 9.06
CA SER A 238 23.71 8.61 10.22
C SER A 238 25.00 9.42 9.99
N PHE A 239 25.93 8.93 9.17
CA PHE A 239 27.10 9.69 8.75
C PHE A 239 26.72 10.94 7.95
N GLN A 240 25.76 10.79 7.02
CA GLN A 240 25.26 11.86 6.17
C GLN A 240 24.40 12.86 6.96
N ILE A 241 23.38 12.39 7.69
CA ILE A 241 22.31 13.23 8.24
C ILE A 241 22.35 13.40 9.77
N GLY A 242 23.35 12.82 10.44
CA GLY A 242 23.47 12.80 11.90
C GLY A 242 22.84 11.54 12.53
N THR A 243 23.39 11.13 13.68
CA THR A 243 22.88 9.97 14.45
C THR A 243 21.49 10.29 15.00
N PRO A 244 20.51 9.39 14.87
CA PRO A 244 19.18 9.60 15.44
C PRO A 244 19.19 9.58 16.98
N LEU A 245 18.28 10.36 17.55
CA LEU A 245 17.92 10.31 18.97
C LEU A 245 17.18 9.02 19.30
N GLN A 246 16.34 8.58 18.36
CA GLN A 246 15.44 7.44 18.54
C GLN A 246 15.28 6.64 17.24
N ILE A 247 15.24 5.31 17.34
CA ILE A 247 14.73 4.41 16.29
C ILE A 247 13.49 3.69 16.80
N ILE A 248 12.44 3.64 15.99
CA ILE A 248 11.22 2.85 16.21
C ILE A 248 11.07 1.85 15.09
N SER A 249 10.79 0.59 15.43
CA SER A 249 10.47 -0.45 14.45
C SER A 249 9.57 -1.53 15.04
N ASP A 250 9.16 -2.46 14.19
CA ASP A 250 8.69 -3.76 14.65
C ASP A 250 9.84 -4.58 15.28
N HIS A 251 9.50 -5.73 15.88
CA HIS A 251 10.50 -6.66 16.43
C HIS A 251 10.91 -7.77 15.44
N GLY A 252 10.83 -7.50 14.14
CA GLY A 252 11.32 -8.39 13.09
C GLY A 252 12.79 -8.76 13.35
N SER A 253 13.12 -10.05 13.30
CA SER A 253 14.39 -10.57 13.85
C SER A 253 15.63 -9.85 13.31
N ASN A 254 15.66 -9.58 12.01
CA ASN A 254 16.79 -8.92 11.35
C ASN A 254 16.81 -7.41 11.65
N LEU A 255 15.65 -6.76 11.69
CA LEU A 255 15.52 -5.33 11.98
C LEU A 255 15.93 -5.04 13.42
N LYS A 256 15.42 -5.81 14.38
CA LYS A 256 15.86 -5.80 15.77
C LYS A 256 17.38 -6.02 15.88
N LYS A 257 17.94 -7.03 15.19
CA LYS A 257 19.38 -7.32 15.23
C LYS A 257 20.20 -6.12 14.71
N GLY A 258 19.87 -5.57 13.54
CA GLY A 258 20.59 -4.44 12.95
C GLY A 258 20.53 -3.18 13.81
N ILE A 259 19.36 -2.89 14.40
CA ILE A 259 19.21 -1.76 15.32
C ILE A 259 20.01 -1.98 16.62
N GLN A 260 20.03 -3.20 17.16
CA GLN A 260 20.83 -3.50 18.37
C GLN A 260 22.34 -3.43 18.11
N LEU A 261 22.82 -3.86 16.94
CA LEU A 261 24.21 -3.69 16.52
C LEU A 261 24.57 -2.20 16.42
N PHE A 262 23.76 -1.42 15.68
CA PHE A 262 23.92 0.03 15.57
C PHE A 262 23.87 0.76 16.93
N GLN A 263 22.97 0.35 17.83
CA GLN A 263 22.86 0.90 19.19
C GLN A 263 24.09 0.64 20.05
N SER A 264 24.84 -0.45 19.79
CA SER A 264 26.10 -0.73 20.52
C SER A 264 27.18 0.33 20.27
N TYR A 265 27.21 0.92 19.07
CA TYR A 265 28.08 2.05 18.72
C TYR A 265 27.52 3.42 19.14
N HIS A 266 26.21 3.48 19.44
CA HIS A 266 25.52 4.72 19.81
C HIS A 266 24.70 4.56 21.11
N PRO A 267 25.32 4.45 22.30
CA PRO A 267 24.61 4.14 23.55
C PRO A 267 23.57 5.17 24.01
N ARG A 268 23.56 6.37 23.42
CA ARG A 268 22.56 7.43 23.67
C ARG A 268 21.27 7.25 22.85
N LEU A 269 21.25 6.33 21.90
CA LEU A 269 20.11 6.02 21.05
C LEU A 269 19.03 5.26 21.85
N TYR A 270 17.80 5.76 21.80
CA TYR A 270 16.63 5.02 22.26
C TYR A 270 16.08 4.12 21.15
N TYR A 271 16.10 2.80 21.36
CA TYR A 271 15.35 1.87 20.53
C TYR A 271 13.98 1.60 21.15
N THR A 272 12.90 1.80 20.40
CA THR A 272 11.53 1.61 20.85
C THR A 272 10.80 0.60 19.97
N TYR A 273 10.22 -0.42 20.61
CA TYR A 273 9.35 -1.37 19.95
C TYR A 273 7.99 -0.73 19.71
N ASP A 274 7.56 -0.68 18.45
CA ASP A 274 6.23 -0.24 18.06
C ASP A 274 5.12 -0.88 18.92
N VAL A 275 4.29 -0.03 19.53
CA VAL A 275 3.23 -0.45 20.45
C VAL A 275 2.14 -1.25 19.74
N THR A 276 1.82 -0.92 18.50
CA THR A 276 0.73 -1.56 17.74
C THR A 276 1.05 -3.02 17.40
N HIS A 277 2.27 -3.29 16.91
CA HIS A 277 2.83 -4.61 16.66
C HIS A 277 3.09 -5.37 17.96
N ALA A 278 3.57 -4.71 19.02
CA ALA A 278 3.71 -5.33 20.33
C ALA A 278 2.37 -5.84 20.85
N MET A 279 1.33 -5.00 20.82
CA MET A 279 0.00 -5.35 21.29
C MET A 279 -0.69 -6.39 20.40
N ALA A 280 -0.55 -6.29 19.07
CA ALA A 280 -1.05 -7.29 18.14
C ALA A 280 -0.41 -8.67 18.40
N ASN A 281 0.90 -8.74 18.62
CA ASN A 281 1.63 -9.98 18.90
C ASN A 281 1.27 -10.59 20.27
N LEU A 282 1.02 -9.77 21.29
CA LEU A 282 0.53 -10.25 22.59
C LEU A 282 -0.91 -10.78 22.48
N LEU A 283 -1.79 -10.02 21.82
CA LEU A 283 -3.18 -10.38 21.62
C LEU A 283 -3.33 -11.65 20.78
N GLU A 284 -2.55 -11.80 19.70
CA GLU A 284 -2.51 -13.02 18.88
C GLU A 284 -2.17 -14.25 19.72
N LYS A 285 -1.08 -14.20 20.50
CA LYS A 285 -0.66 -15.31 21.37
C LYS A 285 -1.73 -15.67 22.40
N GLN A 286 -2.36 -14.67 23.02
CA GLN A 286 -3.40 -14.90 24.02
C GLN A 286 -4.66 -15.51 23.40
N LEU A 287 -5.12 -14.99 22.26
CA LEU A 287 -6.33 -15.47 21.59
C LEU A 287 -6.13 -16.86 20.98
N PHE A 288 -4.99 -17.15 20.36
CA PHE A 288 -4.69 -18.48 19.81
C PHE A 288 -4.26 -19.52 20.85
N SER A 289 -4.18 -19.14 22.14
CA SER A 289 -4.12 -20.09 23.26
C SER A 289 -5.51 -20.55 23.74
N ASP A 290 -6.59 -19.93 23.26
CA ASP A 290 -7.98 -20.34 23.49
C ASP A 290 -8.48 -21.10 22.25
N ASP A 291 -8.61 -22.42 22.35
CA ASP A 291 -9.06 -23.30 21.24
C ASP A 291 -10.43 -22.89 20.65
N LEU A 292 -11.26 -22.19 21.43
CA LEU A 292 -12.57 -21.70 20.97
C LEU A 292 -12.46 -20.47 20.06
N PHE A 293 -11.36 -19.73 20.08
CA PHE A 293 -11.20 -18.53 19.24
C PHE A 293 -11.02 -18.86 17.75
N PRO A 294 -10.15 -19.81 17.33
CA PRO A 294 -10.14 -20.31 15.96
C PRO A 294 -11.49 -20.88 15.49
N GLN A 295 -12.22 -21.58 16.38
CA GLN A 295 -13.54 -22.11 16.08
C GLN A 295 -14.56 -20.98 15.83
N PHE A 296 -14.61 -19.98 16.71
CA PHE A 296 -15.43 -18.78 16.54
C PHE A 296 -15.14 -18.05 15.22
N LEU A 297 -13.88 -17.93 14.81
CA LEU A 297 -13.52 -17.33 13.51
C LEU A 297 -14.07 -18.15 12.33
N SER A 298 -14.04 -19.48 12.41
CA SER A 298 -14.61 -20.38 11.41
C SER A 298 -16.14 -20.27 11.35
N ASP A 299 -16.80 -20.24 12.51
CA ASP A 299 -18.25 -20.12 12.61
C ASP A 299 -18.74 -18.76 12.08
N CYS A 300 -18.00 -17.67 12.34
CA CYS A 300 -18.24 -16.37 11.71
C CYS A 300 -18.16 -16.45 10.17
N HIS A 301 -17.19 -17.17 9.62
CA HIS A 301 -17.08 -17.33 8.16
C HIS A 301 -18.22 -18.17 7.59
N HIS A 302 -18.62 -19.25 8.27
CA HIS A 302 -19.79 -20.04 7.89
C HIS A 302 -21.09 -19.23 7.96
N CYS A 303 -21.26 -18.41 9.00
CA CYS A 303 -22.39 -17.50 9.15
C CYS A 303 -22.47 -16.52 7.98
N LEU A 304 -21.37 -15.83 7.63
CA LEU A 304 -21.31 -14.95 6.45
C LEU A 304 -21.82 -15.65 5.19
N LEU A 305 -21.31 -16.86 4.90
CA LEU A 305 -21.71 -17.63 3.73
C LEU A 305 -23.20 -18.02 3.75
N GLN A 306 -23.79 -18.23 4.93
CA GLN A 306 -25.20 -18.58 5.10
C GLN A 306 -26.17 -17.40 5.05
N VAL A 307 -25.76 -16.18 5.42
CA VAL A 307 -26.67 -15.01 5.53
C VAL A 307 -26.49 -13.96 4.42
N GLN A 308 -25.37 -13.94 3.70
CA GLN A 308 -25.10 -12.99 2.61
C GLN A 308 -26.13 -12.97 1.46
N GLN A 309 -26.97 -13.99 1.35
CA GLN A 309 -28.04 -14.13 0.33
C GLN A 309 -29.42 -14.33 0.97
N THR A 310 -29.64 -13.84 2.19
CA THR A 310 -30.90 -13.97 2.93
C THR A 310 -31.42 -12.61 3.39
N GLU A 311 -32.58 -12.60 4.04
CA GLU A 311 -33.17 -11.42 4.68
C GLU A 311 -32.22 -10.79 5.73
N PHE A 312 -31.26 -11.55 6.26
CA PHE A 312 -30.27 -11.08 7.24
C PHE A 312 -28.92 -10.67 6.64
N ALA A 313 -28.82 -10.43 5.33
CA ALA A 313 -27.57 -10.01 4.70
C ALA A 313 -26.95 -8.75 5.34
N PHE A 314 -27.77 -7.82 5.82
CA PHE A 314 -27.33 -6.61 6.54
C PHE A 314 -26.72 -6.91 7.92
N ALA A 315 -27.04 -8.07 8.52
CA ALA A 315 -26.55 -8.53 9.83
C ALA A 315 -25.36 -9.50 9.70
N SER A 316 -24.77 -9.62 8.50
CA SER A 316 -23.59 -10.46 8.25
C SER A 316 -22.40 -10.04 9.13
N PRO A 317 -21.58 -11.00 9.62
CA PRO A 317 -20.32 -10.65 10.27
C PRO A 317 -19.36 -9.93 9.32
N PRO A 318 -18.53 -9.00 9.83
CA PRO A 318 -17.60 -8.24 9.00
C PRO A 318 -16.55 -9.14 8.34
N PRO A 319 -16.07 -8.79 7.12
CA PRO A 319 -15.15 -9.63 6.36
C PRO A 319 -13.78 -9.74 7.04
N GLN A 320 -13.41 -10.96 7.41
CA GLN A 320 -12.09 -11.27 7.97
C GLN A 320 -11.01 -11.15 6.88
N ARG A 321 -10.04 -10.25 7.08
CA ARG A 321 -8.85 -10.15 6.20
C ARG A 321 -7.88 -11.30 6.50
N SER A 322 -7.26 -11.87 5.48
CA SER A 322 -6.29 -12.96 5.66
C SER A 322 -5.01 -12.52 6.38
N GLN A 323 -4.56 -11.29 6.14
CA GLN A 323 -3.44 -10.60 6.79
C GLN A 323 -3.94 -9.53 7.78
N CYS A 324 -3.16 -9.24 8.84
CA CYS A 324 -3.50 -8.26 9.87
C CYS A 324 -4.86 -8.50 10.56
N ARG A 325 -5.17 -9.78 10.86
CA ARG A 325 -6.45 -10.20 11.46
C ARG A 325 -6.78 -9.46 12.75
N PHE A 326 -5.79 -9.30 13.62
CA PHE A 326 -5.90 -8.69 14.95
C PHE A 326 -6.19 -7.18 14.95
N PHE A 327 -5.93 -6.50 13.83
CA PHE A 327 -6.32 -5.09 13.65
C PHE A 327 -7.82 -4.92 13.37
N ASN A 328 -8.52 -5.97 12.93
CA ASN A 328 -9.95 -5.93 12.58
C ASN A 328 -10.83 -6.74 13.54
N LEU A 329 -10.34 -7.05 14.75
CA LEU A 329 -11.15 -7.73 15.78
C LEU A 329 -12.18 -6.81 16.43
N ASP A 330 -11.91 -5.50 16.50
CA ASP A 330 -12.83 -4.51 17.07
C ASP A 330 -14.22 -4.56 16.39
N PRO A 331 -14.34 -4.46 15.04
CA PRO A 331 -15.62 -4.67 14.35
C PRO A 331 -16.25 -6.05 14.57
N LEU A 332 -15.46 -7.12 14.65
CA LEU A 332 -15.97 -8.49 14.74
C LEU A 332 -16.56 -8.80 16.12
N LEU A 333 -15.85 -8.42 17.19
CA LEU A 333 -16.35 -8.57 18.56
C LEU A 333 -17.50 -7.59 18.86
N HIS A 334 -17.47 -6.37 18.29
CA HIS A 334 -18.60 -5.47 18.36
C HIS A 334 -19.84 -6.07 17.68
N TRP A 335 -19.72 -6.57 16.45
CA TRP A 335 -20.80 -7.28 15.75
C TRP A 335 -21.34 -8.44 16.60
N ALA A 336 -20.46 -9.31 17.12
CA ALA A 336 -20.89 -10.48 17.90
C ALA A 336 -21.64 -10.07 19.19
N ARG A 337 -21.17 -9.02 19.89
CA ARG A 337 -21.87 -8.46 21.06
C ARG A 337 -23.23 -7.88 20.70
N THR A 338 -23.31 -7.13 19.60
CA THR A 338 -24.57 -6.57 19.11
C THR A 338 -25.56 -7.68 18.74
N MET A 339 -25.12 -8.73 18.04
CA MET A 339 -25.98 -9.88 17.71
C MET A 339 -26.44 -10.69 18.93
N LEU A 340 -25.66 -10.70 20.01
CA LEU A 340 -26.03 -11.32 21.29
C LEU A 340 -27.01 -10.48 22.13
N SER A 341 -27.12 -9.17 21.89
CA SER A 341 -27.96 -8.25 22.67
C SER A 341 -29.09 -7.56 21.89
N ILE A 342 -29.18 -7.79 20.57
CA ILE A 342 -30.18 -7.15 19.71
C ILE A 342 -31.61 -7.60 20.08
N PRO A 343 -32.53 -6.67 20.37
CA PRO A 343 -33.92 -7.04 20.64
C PRO A 343 -34.63 -7.44 19.34
N LEU A 344 -35.41 -8.51 19.38
CA LEU A 344 -36.17 -8.99 18.21
C LEU A 344 -37.12 -7.91 17.64
N THR A 345 -37.61 -6.99 18.48
CA THR A 345 -38.44 -5.85 18.05
C THR A 345 -37.73 -4.94 17.04
N LEU A 346 -36.41 -4.74 17.17
CA LEU A 346 -35.63 -3.98 16.19
C LEU A 346 -35.53 -4.75 14.86
N LEU A 347 -35.38 -6.08 14.91
CA LEU A 347 -35.38 -6.90 13.69
C LEU A 347 -36.74 -6.85 12.99
N PHE A 348 -37.85 -6.81 13.72
CA PHE A 348 -39.19 -6.64 13.15
C PHE A 348 -39.36 -5.28 12.45
N GLN A 349 -38.78 -4.21 13.01
CA GLN A 349 -38.76 -2.89 12.38
C GLN A 349 -37.87 -2.82 11.13
N LEU A 350 -36.74 -3.54 11.12
CA LEU A 350 -35.82 -3.60 9.97
C LEU A 350 -36.30 -4.53 8.84
N LEU A 351 -37.19 -5.49 9.15
CA LEU A 351 -37.74 -6.47 8.21
C LEU A 351 -39.28 -6.45 8.16
N PRO A 352 -39.92 -5.29 7.91
CA PRO A 352 -41.37 -5.11 8.05
C PRO A 352 -42.21 -5.93 7.06
N HIS A 353 -41.58 -6.44 5.99
CA HIS A 353 -42.23 -7.28 4.97
C HIS A 353 -42.28 -8.77 5.33
N TYR A 354 -41.71 -9.18 6.48
CA TYR A 354 -41.68 -10.57 6.93
C TYR A 354 -42.51 -10.75 8.23
N PRO A 355 -43.23 -11.87 8.40
CA PRO A 355 -43.91 -12.17 9.66
C PRO A 355 -42.94 -12.23 10.84
N THR A 356 -43.34 -11.72 12.01
CA THR A 356 -42.51 -11.67 13.23
C THR A 356 -42.02 -13.05 13.68
N GLU A 357 -42.87 -14.08 13.57
CA GLU A 357 -42.51 -15.48 13.84
C GLU A 357 -41.45 -16.00 12.86
N HIS A 358 -41.57 -15.64 11.57
CA HIS A 358 -40.59 -16.02 10.55
C HIS A 358 -39.22 -15.42 10.87
N ILE A 359 -39.17 -14.11 11.15
CA ILE A 359 -37.95 -13.39 11.55
C ILE A 359 -37.34 -14.04 12.80
N SER A 360 -38.14 -14.29 13.84
CA SER A 360 -37.67 -14.88 15.09
C SER A 360 -37.06 -16.27 14.89
N ARG A 361 -37.79 -17.17 14.22
CA ARG A 361 -37.33 -18.53 13.93
C ARG A 361 -36.02 -18.52 13.13
N ARG A 362 -35.96 -17.69 12.09
CA ARG A 362 -34.81 -17.59 11.18
C ARG A 362 -33.60 -16.94 11.84
N PHE A 363 -33.80 -15.97 12.72
CA PHE A 363 -32.74 -15.38 13.53
C PHE A 363 -32.08 -16.44 14.42
N PHE A 364 -32.88 -17.20 15.19
CA PHE A 364 -32.33 -18.28 16.01
C PHE A 364 -31.72 -19.41 15.17
N GLU A 365 -32.28 -19.75 14.00
CA GLU A 365 -31.66 -20.69 13.05
C GLU A 365 -30.25 -20.26 12.61
N LYS A 366 -30.02 -18.95 12.41
CA LYS A 366 -28.77 -18.42 11.83
C LYS A 366 -27.74 -17.90 12.82
N PHE A 367 -28.14 -17.51 14.03
CA PHE A 367 -27.27 -16.83 14.99
C PHE A 367 -27.18 -17.51 16.37
N SER A 368 -27.95 -18.57 16.65
CA SER A 368 -27.90 -19.25 17.96
C SER A 368 -26.54 -19.88 18.30
N TRP A 369 -25.72 -20.18 17.30
CA TRP A 369 -24.33 -20.64 17.48
C TRP A 369 -23.44 -19.62 18.21
N LEU A 370 -23.83 -18.34 18.30
CA LEU A 370 -23.12 -17.32 19.09
C LEU A 370 -23.30 -17.49 20.60
N PHE A 371 -24.42 -18.06 21.07
CA PHE A 371 -24.73 -18.09 22.52
C PHE A 371 -23.68 -18.84 23.36
N PRO A 372 -23.13 -20.00 22.94
CA PRO A 372 -22.02 -20.66 23.65
C PRO A 372 -20.78 -19.76 23.82
N TYR A 373 -20.51 -18.88 22.85
CA TYR A 373 -19.35 -17.97 22.88
C TYR A 373 -19.57 -16.72 23.75
N GLN A 374 -20.77 -16.47 24.31
CA GLN A 374 -21.10 -15.20 24.99
C GLN A 374 -20.07 -14.79 26.06
N LYS A 375 -19.63 -15.73 26.92
CA LYS A 375 -18.61 -15.48 27.95
C LYS A 375 -17.22 -15.23 27.35
N HIS A 376 -16.84 -15.97 26.31
CA HIS A 376 -15.56 -15.82 25.63
C HIS A 376 -15.48 -14.48 24.87
N ILE A 377 -16.56 -14.07 24.21
CA ILE A 377 -16.68 -12.76 23.55
C ILE A 377 -16.50 -11.60 24.55
N GLN A 378 -16.98 -11.74 25.79
CA GLN A 378 -16.70 -10.77 26.86
C GLN A 378 -15.21 -10.76 27.24
N LEU A 379 -14.58 -11.92 27.46
CA LEU A 379 -13.15 -12.02 27.78
C LEU A 379 -12.26 -11.45 26.65
N TRP A 380 -12.52 -11.83 25.40
CA TRP A 380 -11.79 -11.33 24.22
C TRP A 380 -12.01 -9.82 24.03
N SER A 381 -13.20 -9.30 24.34
CA SER A 381 -13.46 -7.85 24.35
C SER A 381 -12.66 -7.13 25.44
N THR A 382 -12.49 -7.73 26.61
CA THR A 382 -11.68 -7.16 27.69
C THR A 382 -10.18 -7.17 27.33
N LEU A 383 -9.67 -8.26 26.75
CA LEU A 383 -8.31 -8.32 26.20
C LEU A 383 -8.05 -7.20 25.20
N LEU A 384 -8.95 -7.04 24.23
CA LEU A 384 -8.86 -6.02 23.19
C LEU A 384 -8.99 -4.59 23.74
N HIS A 385 -9.87 -4.38 24.72
CA HIS A 385 -9.97 -3.07 25.37
C HIS A 385 -8.68 -2.69 26.09
N MET A 386 -8.05 -3.64 26.81
CA MET A 386 -6.77 -3.39 27.48
C MET A 386 -5.64 -3.02 26.49
N THR A 387 -5.53 -3.69 25.33
CA THR A 387 -4.53 -3.35 24.31
C THR A 387 -4.81 -2.02 23.62
N ARG A 388 -6.07 -1.72 23.30
CA ARG A 388 -6.44 -0.41 22.72
C ARG A 388 -6.24 0.74 23.69
N SER A 389 -6.39 0.52 25.00
CA SER A 389 -6.12 1.55 26.02
C SER A 389 -4.65 1.94 26.07
N ILE A 390 -3.71 0.97 26.09
CA ILE A 390 -2.27 1.28 26.05
C ILE A 390 -1.87 1.95 24.73
N GLU A 391 -2.34 1.44 23.58
CA GLU A 391 -2.11 2.08 22.27
C GLU A 391 -2.58 3.54 22.26
N THR A 392 -3.80 3.81 22.75
CA THR A 392 -4.39 5.16 22.76
C THR A 392 -3.60 6.12 23.65
N ILE A 393 -3.23 5.69 24.87
CA ILE A 393 -2.47 6.52 25.81
C ILE A 393 -1.08 6.83 25.23
N VAL A 394 -0.38 5.81 24.74
CA VAL A 394 0.99 5.97 24.21
C VAL A 394 1.02 6.77 22.90
N LYS A 395 0.01 6.64 22.03
CA LYS A 395 -0.10 7.44 20.80
C LYS A 395 -0.47 8.91 21.06
N THR A 396 -1.13 9.23 22.17
CA THR A 396 -1.57 10.60 22.50
C THR A 396 -0.66 11.35 23.48
N GLN A 397 0.06 10.64 24.35
CA GLN A 397 0.94 11.22 25.39
C GLN A 397 2.43 10.87 25.18
N GLY A 398 2.75 10.09 24.15
CA GLY A 398 4.07 9.48 23.97
C GLY A 398 4.32 8.38 25.00
N LEU A 399 5.46 7.72 24.89
CA LEU A 399 5.92 6.73 25.84
C LEU A 399 6.80 7.40 26.90
N ASN A 400 6.31 7.44 28.14
CA ASN A 400 6.96 8.01 29.32
C ASN A 400 6.29 7.51 30.62
N SER A 401 6.83 7.89 31.78
CA SER A 401 6.31 7.51 33.10
C SER A 401 4.88 7.97 33.38
N SER A 402 4.45 9.12 32.83
CA SER A 402 3.07 9.61 32.97
C SER A 402 2.09 8.72 32.21
N SER A 403 2.47 8.21 31.03
CA SER A 403 1.68 7.26 30.25
C SER A 403 1.49 5.92 30.97
N LEU A 404 2.53 5.43 31.68
CA LEU A 404 2.42 4.26 32.56
C LEU A 404 1.42 4.51 33.70
N PHE A 405 1.47 5.67 34.36
CA PHE A 405 0.53 6.03 35.42
C PHE A 405 -0.92 6.15 34.90
N LEU A 406 -1.11 6.79 33.75
CA LEU A 406 -2.43 6.89 33.09
C LEU A 406 -2.98 5.51 32.72
N PHE A 407 -2.14 4.60 32.23
CA PHE A 407 -2.55 3.23 31.93
C PHE A 407 -2.95 2.45 33.19
N HIS A 408 -2.17 2.58 34.28
CA HIS A 408 -2.53 2.00 35.57
C HIS A 408 -3.90 2.51 36.06
N LYS A 409 -4.14 3.83 35.98
CA LYS A 409 -5.42 4.44 36.33
C LYS A 409 -6.56 3.91 35.44
N SER A 410 -6.35 3.84 34.12
CA SER A 410 -7.33 3.30 33.16
C SER A 410 -7.70 1.84 33.41
N LEU A 411 -6.75 1.02 33.86
CA LEU A 411 -7.03 -0.38 34.23
C LEU A 411 -7.64 -0.54 35.62
N SER A 412 -7.44 0.42 36.54
CA SER A 412 -8.03 0.37 37.89
C SER A 412 -9.55 0.58 37.90
N SER A 413 -10.10 1.23 36.87
CA SER A 413 -11.54 1.41 36.66
C SER A 413 -12.23 0.25 35.93
N LEU A 414 -11.48 -0.80 35.54
CA LEU A 414 -12.02 -1.96 34.84
C LEU A 414 -12.13 -3.16 35.78
N ASP A 415 -13.29 -3.80 35.79
CA ASP A 415 -13.45 -5.13 36.38
C ASP A 415 -12.80 -6.17 35.46
N ILE A 416 -11.53 -6.50 35.74
CA ILE A 416 -10.72 -7.42 34.94
C ILE A 416 -10.81 -8.82 35.59
N PRO A 417 -11.35 -9.83 34.90
CA PRO A 417 -11.42 -11.19 35.44
C PRO A 417 -10.03 -11.74 35.82
N PRO A 418 -9.87 -12.48 36.93
CA PRO A 418 -8.57 -12.96 37.39
C PRO A 418 -7.79 -13.80 36.36
N CYS A 419 -8.48 -14.51 35.47
CA CYS A 419 -7.84 -15.26 34.38
C CYS A 419 -7.07 -14.37 33.38
N LEU A 420 -7.35 -13.07 33.32
CA LEU A 420 -6.67 -12.11 32.45
C LEU A 420 -5.52 -11.36 33.16
N PHE A 421 -5.28 -11.60 34.46
CA PHE A 421 -4.16 -10.97 35.18
C PHE A 421 -2.78 -11.26 34.56
N PRO A 422 -2.46 -12.49 34.10
CA PRO A 422 -1.19 -12.74 33.41
C PRO A 422 -1.00 -11.88 32.16
N PHE A 423 -2.07 -11.65 31.39
CA PHE A 423 -2.04 -10.77 30.22
C PHE A 423 -1.86 -9.30 30.63
N LYS A 424 -2.58 -8.83 31.66
CA LYS A 424 -2.36 -7.50 32.26
C LYS A 424 -0.89 -7.29 32.65
N HIS A 425 -0.24 -8.27 33.26
CA HIS A 425 1.20 -8.20 33.59
C HIS A 425 2.10 -8.09 32.36
N GLN A 426 1.78 -8.76 31.24
CA GLN A 426 2.53 -8.61 29.98
C GLN A 426 2.45 -7.17 29.42
N LEU A 427 1.30 -6.51 29.54
CA LEU A 427 1.12 -5.10 29.11
C LEU A 427 1.97 -4.14 29.97
N PHE A 428 2.03 -4.35 31.29
CA PHE A 428 2.94 -3.59 32.15
C PHE A 428 4.41 -3.90 31.87
N ASN A 429 4.76 -5.16 31.57
CA ASN A 429 6.12 -5.54 31.22
C ASN A 429 6.62 -4.85 29.94
N TYR A 430 5.74 -4.58 28.96
CA TYR A 430 6.08 -3.73 27.81
C TYR A 430 6.54 -2.34 28.28
N PHE A 431 5.77 -1.64 29.12
CA PHE A 431 6.19 -0.35 29.68
C PHE A 431 7.53 -0.43 30.43
N TYR A 432 7.69 -1.39 31.36
CA TYR A 432 8.92 -1.51 32.14
C TYR A 432 10.15 -1.81 31.26
N THR A 433 9.99 -2.63 30.22
CA THR A 433 11.08 -2.92 29.27
C THR A 433 11.48 -1.65 28.51
N GLN A 434 10.50 -0.92 27.97
CA GLN A 434 10.77 0.24 27.10
C GLN A 434 11.17 1.51 27.86
N LEU A 435 10.78 1.64 29.14
CA LEU A 435 11.15 2.76 30.01
C LEU A 435 12.38 2.47 30.90
N SER A 436 13.01 1.31 30.74
CA SER A 436 14.18 0.89 31.56
C SER A 436 15.35 1.88 31.54
N SER A 437 15.56 2.57 30.42
CA SER A 437 16.58 3.62 30.26
C SER A 437 16.17 5.00 30.77
N HIS A 438 14.99 5.13 31.40
CA HIS A 438 14.46 6.36 32.02
C HIS A 438 14.60 7.60 31.12
N PRO A 439 14.01 7.61 29.91
CA PRO A 439 14.12 8.73 28.97
C PRO A 439 13.63 10.04 29.63
N PRO A 440 14.41 11.14 29.56
CA PRO A 440 14.04 12.40 30.21
C PRO A 440 12.91 13.15 29.49
N TYR A 441 12.48 12.65 28.33
CA TYR A 441 11.45 13.22 27.48
C TYR A 441 10.55 12.11 26.88
N PRO A 442 9.32 12.41 26.43
CA PRO A 442 8.45 11.42 25.79
C PRO A 442 9.10 10.82 24.55
N LEU A 443 8.98 9.50 24.37
CA LEU A 443 9.40 8.79 23.16
C LEU A 443 8.21 8.57 22.22
N LEU A 444 8.40 8.65 20.90
CA LEU A 444 7.38 8.18 19.95
C LEU A 444 7.39 6.64 19.97
N ALA A 445 6.23 5.98 19.95
CA ALA A 445 6.18 4.51 20.04
C ALA A 445 5.24 3.88 19.01
N THR A 446 5.05 4.55 17.87
CA THR A 446 4.27 3.99 16.76
C THR A 446 4.91 4.21 15.39
N SER A 447 4.85 3.18 14.54
CA SER A 447 5.22 3.16 13.13
C SER A 447 4.01 3.13 12.19
N ASP A 448 2.78 3.35 12.69
CA ASP A 448 1.52 3.33 11.91
C ASP A 448 1.56 4.21 10.63
N ILE A 449 2.43 5.23 10.61
CA ILE A 449 2.67 6.09 9.43
C ILE A 449 3.29 5.31 8.26
N LEU A 450 4.17 4.33 8.52
CA LEU A 450 4.75 3.47 7.49
C LEU A 450 3.71 2.49 6.92
N GLU A 451 2.88 1.85 7.73
CA GLU A 451 1.80 1.01 7.17
C GLU A 451 0.76 1.84 6.40
N SER A 452 0.57 3.11 6.77
CA SER A 452 -0.24 4.06 5.99
C SER A 452 0.41 4.40 4.63
N LEU A 453 1.72 4.68 4.60
CA LEU A 453 2.49 4.91 3.37
C LEU A 453 2.53 3.66 2.48
N PHE A 454 2.76 2.49 3.07
CA PHE A 454 2.74 1.20 2.38
C PHE A 454 1.33 0.85 1.90
N GLY A 455 0.28 1.19 2.64
CA GLY A 455 -1.11 1.12 2.19
C GLY A 455 -1.35 1.94 0.92
N ARG A 456 -0.81 3.17 0.86
CA ARG A 456 -0.86 4.04 -0.32
C ARG A 456 -0.08 3.43 -1.50
N TYR A 457 1.13 2.93 -1.26
CA TYR A 457 1.92 2.21 -2.28
C TYR A 457 1.21 0.96 -2.80
N LYS A 458 0.68 0.10 -1.91
CA LYS A 458 -0.14 -1.08 -2.21
C LYS A 458 -1.36 -0.69 -3.06
N TYR A 459 -1.95 0.49 -2.84
CA TYR A 459 -3.06 1.01 -3.65
C TYR A 459 -2.61 1.44 -5.07
N PHE A 460 -1.44 2.03 -5.23
CA PHE A 460 -0.86 2.30 -6.55
C PHE A 460 -0.50 1.00 -7.30
N SER A 461 0.22 0.08 -6.64
CA SER A 461 0.75 -1.15 -7.24
C SER A 461 -0.30 -2.19 -7.59
N LYS A 462 -1.49 -2.17 -6.95
CA LYS A 462 -2.67 -2.98 -7.33
C LYS A 462 -3.06 -2.88 -8.82
N ARG A 463 -2.68 -1.78 -9.49
CA ARG A 463 -2.99 -1.51 -10.90
C ARG A 463 -1.95 -2.08 -11.87
N CYS A 464 -0.81 -2.56 -11.39
CA CYS A 464 0.23 -3.16 -12.20
C CYS A 464 -0.17 -4.59 -12.61
N PRO A 465 -0.04 -4.98 -13.91
CA PRO A 465 -0.44 -6.31 -14.38
C PRO A 465 0.51 -7.42 -13.89
N LEU A 466 1.72 -7.06 -13.48
CA LEU A 466 2.65 -7.91 -12.75
C LEU A 466 2.97 -7.24 -11.42
N LYS A 467 2.96 -8.04 -10.35
CA LYS A 467 3.33 -7.63 -9.00
C LYS A 467 4.85 -7.72 -8.86
N GLU A 468 5.52 -6.57 -8.85
CA GLU A 468 6.98 -6.43 -8.81
C GLU A 468 7.31 -5.09 -8.11
N LEU A 469 8.30 -5.08 -7.22
CA LEU A 469 8.90 -3.84 -6.73
C LEU A 469 9.73 -3.22 -7.87
N ARG A 470 9.47 -1.95 -8.22
CA ARG A 470 10.18 -1.17 -9.26
C ARG A 470 10.05 0.32 -8.96
N SER A 471 10.35 1.17 -9.96
CA SER A 471 10.18 2.63 -9.99
C SER A 471 8.93 3.23 -9.32
N LEU A 472 7.82 2.49 -9.24
CA LEU A 472 6.63 2.93 -8.50
C LEU A 472 6.89 3.12 -6.99
N LEU A 473 7.94 2.50 -6.43
CA LEU A 473 8.40 2.73 -5.06
C LEU A 473 8.73 4.20 -4.79
N LEU A 474 9.12 4.97 -5.82
CA LEU A 474 9.37 6.41 -5.74
C LEU A 474 8.10 7.22 -5.40
N THR A 475 6.90 6.62 -5.45
CA THR A 475 5.68 7.23 -4.90
C THR A 475 5.69 7.30 -3.37
N ILE A 476 6.50 6.49 -2.67
CA ILE A 476 6.64 6.53 -1.20
C ILE A 476 7.29 7.85 -0.76
N PRO A 477 8.53 8.22 -1.18
CA PRO A 477 9.11 9.53 -0.84
C PRO A 477 8.25 10.69 -1.33
N LEU A 478 7.71 10.62 -2.56
CA LEU A 478 6.86 11.70 -3.07
C LEU A 478 5.56 11.93 -2.27
N SER A 479 5.06 10.91 -1.56
CA SER A 479 3.86 11.03 -0.71
C SER A 479 4.10 11.82 0.58
N THR A 480 5.36 12.05 0.97
CA THR A 480 5.71 12.84 2.17
C THR A 480 5.94 14.33 1.87
N VAL A 481 5.69 14.78 0.62
CA VAL A 481 6.06 16.13 0.16
C VAL A 481 4.84 17.01 -0.10
N ASN A 482 4.93 18.26 0.35
CA ASN A 482 4.05 19.33 -0.11
C ASN A 482 4.41 19.71 -1.56
N LEU A 483 3.61 19.24 -2.52
CA LEU A 483 3.80 19.45 -3.96
C LEU A 483 3.58 20.91 -4.39
N THR A 484 4.54 21.79 -4.08
CA THR A 484 4.58 23.18 -4.55
C THR A 484 5.01 23.24 -6.03
N PRO A 485 4.61 24.28 -6.79
CA PRO A 485 5.10 24.46 -8.16
C PRO A 485 6.63 24.55 -8.22
N GLN A 486 7.25 25.21 -7.24
CA GLN A 486 8.70 25.35 -7.14
C GLN A 486 9.40 23.99 -6.96
N PHE A 487 8.94 23.16 -6.02
CA PHE A 487 9.48 21.80 -5.85
C PHE A 487 9.39 20.98 -7.15
N ILE A 488 8.26 21.06 -7.85
CA ILE A 488 8.04 20.33 -9.11
C ILE A 488 8.98 20.83 -10.21
N LYS A 489 9.21 22.15 -10.29
CA LYS A 489 10.15 22.76 -11.23
C LYS A 489 11.59 22.31 -10.94
N ASP A 490 12.06 22.45 -9.71
CA ASP A 490 13.44 22.12 -9.32
C ASP A 490 13.75 20.65 -9.53
N ALA A 491 12.83 19.78 -9.13
CA ALA A 491 12.94 18.34 -9.30
C ALA A 491 13.00 17.90 -10.78
N LEU A 492 12.18 18.50 -11.65
CA LEU A 492 12.19 18.21 -13.09
C LEU A 492 13.34 18.91 -13.84
N MET A 493 13.98 19.92 -13.25
CA MET A 493 15.23 20.48 -13.78
C MET A 493 16.46 19.70 -13.32
N THR A 494 16.43 19.08 -12.13
CA THR A 494 17.57 18.33 -11.56
C THR A 494 17.63 16.88 -12.06
N VAL A 495 16.52 16.14 -12.03
CA VAL A 495 16.52 14.70 -12.36
C VAL A 495 16.00 14.49 -13.78
N SER A 496 16.82 13.95 -14.68
CA SER A 496 16.43 13.63 -16.06
C SER A 496 15.75 12.26 -16.20
N ASN A 497 15.28 11.92 -17.40
CA ASN A 497 14.81 10.56 -17.70
C ASN A 497 15.98 9.54 -17.77
N ALA A 498 17.21 9.99 -18.03
CA ALA A 498 18.38 9.11 -18.04
C ALA A 498 18.74 8.68 -16.62
N ASP A 499 18.76 9.62 -15.67
CA ASP A 499 19.05 9.35 -14.25
C ASP A 499 18.02 8.38 -13.65
N LEU A 500 16.73 8.59 -13.95
CA LEU A 500 15.67 7.66 -13.55
C LEU A 500 15.88 6.27 -14.15
N SER A 501 16.28 6.18 -15.43
CA SER A 501 16.52 4.89 -16.08
C SER A 501 17.75 4.18 -15.51
N GLN A 502 18.81 4.92 -15.20
CA GLN A 502 20.02 4.42 -14.55
C GLN A 502 19.71 3.89 -13.15
N TRP A 503 18.99 4.65 -12.33
CA TRP A 503 18.58 4.23 -10.99
C TRP A 503 17.70 2.96 -11.05
N VAL A 504 16.70 2.91 -11.94
CA VAL A 504 15.85 1.71 -12.09
C VAL A 504 16.64 0.48 -12.53
N ASN A 505 17.63 0.64 -13.41
CA ASN A 505 18.46 -0.47 -13.86
C ASN A 505 19.46 -0.92 -12.79
N HIS A 506 20.00 0.01 -12.00
CA HIS A 506 20.92 -0.29 -10.90
C HIS A 506 20.20 -1.01 -9.74
N THR A 507 19.04 -0.52 -9.31
CA THR A 507 18.31 -1.03 -8.15
C THR A 507 17.49 -2.31 -8.44
N PHE A 508 16.91 -2.45 -9.64
CA PHE A 508 15.97 -3.57 -9.96
C PHE A 508 16.35 -4.39 -11.20
N GLY A 509 17.40 -4.00 -11.94
CA GLY A 509 17.76 -4.63 -13.21
C GLY A 509 16.59 -4.78 -14.19
N GLN A 510 16.58 -5.90 -14.93
CA GLN A 510 15.56 -6.18 -15.95
C GLN A 510 14.21 -6.59 -15.34
N SER A 511 13.13 -5.91 -15.75
CA SER A 511 11.76 -6.16 -15.28
C SER A 511 11.21 -7.52 -15.64
N MET A 512 10.28 -8.04 -14.83
CA MET A 512 9.57 -9.29 -15.12
C MET A 512 8.75 -9.20 -16.41
N LEU A 513 8.23 -8.02 -16.76
CA LEU A 513 7.58 -7.80 -18.06
C LEU A 513 8.58 -7.85 -19.22
N SER A 514 9.78 -7.31 -19.06
CA SER A 514 10.85 -7.37 -20.06
C SER A 514 11.36 -8.81 -20.23
N LYS A 515 11.73 -9.49 -19.13
CA LYS A 515 12.07 -10.92 -19.09
C LYS A 515 11.01 -11.77 -19.78
N ARG A 516 9.72 -11.53 -19.49
CA ARG A 516 8.59 -12.22 -20.14
C ARG A 516 8.50 -11.93 -21.64
N LYS A 517 8.71 -10.69 -22.08
CA LYS A 517 8.75 -10.34 -23.52
C LYS A 517 9.90 -11.04 -24.22
N SER A 518 11.10 -11.05 -23.65
CA SER A 518 12.28 -11.74 -24.18
C SER A 518 12.12 -13.28 -24.23
N LEU A 519 11.42 -13.86 -23.25
CA LEU A 519 11.11 -15.30 -23.24
C LEU A 519 10.12 -15.69 -24.34
N PHE A 520 9.13 -14.84 -24.64
CA PHE A 520 8.10 -15.08 -25.66
C PHE A 520 8.35 -14.37 -27.00
N SER A 521 9.56 -13.84 -27.24
CA SER A 521 9.99 -13.33 -28.55
C SER A 521 10.55 -14.41 -29.47
N PHE A 522 10.78 -15.62 -28.94
CA PHE A 522 11.05 -16.85 -29.67
C PHE A 522 9.71 -17.62 -29.88
#